data_AF-A0A9D6E0J1-F1
#
_entry.id   AF-A0A9D6E0J1-F1
#
_cell.length_a   1.000
_cell.length_b   1.000
_cell.length_c   1.000
_cell.angle_alpha   90.00
_cell.angle_beta   90.00
_cell.angle_gamma   90.00
#
_symmetry.space_group_name_H-M   'P 1'
#
loop_
_entity.id
_entity.type
_entity.pdbx_description
1 polymer ?
#
loop_
_entity_poly.entity_id
_entity_poly.type
_entity_poly.pdbx_seq_one_letter_code
_entity_poly.pdbx_strand_id
1 'polypeptide(L)'
;MNSLGKAASSLNSGRDIRNIGQDRAPVDVGKGKSSKEPADTVRISSSADSKEKELTVLFYMNGQYPDLEPSQARALLSLENLGSTGEMNIVAQLGRVPQAEVHPKGITDGIDRDWSGVRRYYVIKGEKTAPDISVEQWTKIVEKHSDNPIFHFFMGEIHKAGGRSAEAEAEYRKADELGYQDIFKDPEGPRFAKWKTECSAALQQFKDANSERNVFHSPVVKDLGRSVNMMRPYALGDFLSWGMKNYPAKHYIVVLMGHGGAWSGSLKMSPAELEKALKAGTRYGQRASVENDKIDALVFNSCYMGNLEALHQIKGCAHTIVASEMSASPTVFSDWPEVLSGLQQHLASGEEFDSRRFGRDYVEFYRKKGDLLKDEPVLRRLSNELFGTLAAVDSSLIGDVVSAWRKLLEDWKHLGVPDHIIFRNFSRTKSYSSSPNMPEMDYDYGALRDLGHIVKSLQKDPDVPEPLKADAQAVETALAKAVIAEQHTGIGMEDSTGLSIWAPSNAVDMTMHARDHSRKAPLFEKDTGWEACLKGASRKFASKEIRAYLEIVKLMARAEQEIRELPENSPKRALSESQLEKLKAKIRELQDAFELDKSPPA
;
A
#
# COMPACT_ATOMS: atom_id res chain seq x y z
N MET A 1 -8.58 18.85 17.98
CA MET A 1 -9.28 18.04 19.01
C MET A 1 -10.43 17.15 18.49
N ASN A 2 -10.60 16.91 17.18
CA ASN A 2 -11.51 15.85 16.68
C ASN A 2 -10.80 14.66 15.96
N SER A 3 -9.46 14.64 15.94
CA SER A 3 -8.65 13.56 15.34
C SER A 3 -7.75 12.82 16.32
N LEU A 4 -7.42 13.39 17.49
CA LEU A 4 -6.46 12.79 18.44
C LEU A 4 -7.10 11.86 19.50
N GLY A 5 -8.43 11.81 19.58
CA GLY A 5 -9.17 10.94 20.53
C GLY A 5 -9.54 9.56 20.00
N LYS A 6 -9.26 9.25 18.73
CA LYS A 6 -9.59 7.96 18.09
C LYS A 6 -8.39 7.03 17.86
N ALA A 7 -7.16 7.50 18.07
CA ALA A 7 -5.95 6.68 17.92
C ALA A 7 -5.73 5.70 19.10
N ALA A 8 -6.38 5.94 20.23
CA ALA A 8 -6.29 5.07 21.40
C ALA A 8 -7.12 3.78 21.29
N SER A 9 -8.18 3.71 20.47
CA SER A 9 -9.16 2.61 20.50
C SER A 9 -8.94 1.45 19.53
N SER A 10 -7.86 1.42 18.74
CA SER A 10 -7.62 0.37 17.73
C SER A 10 -6.28 -0.36 17.91
N LEU A 11 -5.95 -0.75 19.15
CA LEU A 11 -4.84 -1.65 19.44
C LEU A 11 -5.33 -2.91 20.15
N ASN A 12 -4.93 -4.05 19.57
CA ASN A 12 -4.93 -5.43 20.09
C ASN A 12 -6.26 -6.16 20.33
N SER A 13 -6.70 -6.89 19.30
CA SER A 13 -7.38 -8.19 19.49
C SER A 13 -6.33 -9.33 19.48
N GLY A 14 -5.54 -9.39 20.54
CA GLY A 14 -4.71 -10.55 20.85
C GLY A 14 -5.49 -11.49 21.77
N ARG A 15 -6.10 -12.55 21.23
CA ARG A 15 -6.50 -13.70 22.06
C ARG A 15 -5.34 -14.67 22.08
N ASP A 16 -4.76 -14.81 23.26
CA ASP A 16 -3.72 -15.77 23.54
C ASP A 16 -4.28 -17.20 23.50
N ILE A 17 -3.56 -18.03 22.76
CA ILE A 17 -3.68 -19.48 22.71
C ILE A 17 -2.78 -20.01 23.82
N ARG A 18 -3.36 -20.69 24.83
CA ARG A 18 -2.71 -21.77 25.60
C ARG A 18 -3.68 -22.38 26.62
N ASN A 19 -4.31 -23.50 26.28
CA ASN A 19 -4.10 -24.73 27.05
C ASN A 19 -4.60 -25.97 26.29
N ILE A 20 -3.73 -26.98 26.29
CA ILE A 20 -3.87 -28.28 25.64
C ILE A 20 -4.37 -29.29 26.68
N GLY A 21 -5.32 -30.12 26.27
CA GLY A 21 -5.43 -31.52 26.71
C GLY A 21 -6.37 -31.83 27.88
N GLN A 22 -7.49 -32.48 27.59
CA GLN A 22 -7.69 -33.92 27.92
C GLN A 22 -9.09 -34.39 27.48
N ASP A 23 -9.09 -35.50 26.74
CA ASP A 23 -10.09 -36.57 26.61
C ASP A 23 -11.59 -36.25 26.55
N ARG A 24 -12.21 -36.58 25.41
CA ARG A 24 -13.27 -37.62 25.34
C ARG A 24 -13.63 -37.99 23.89
N ALA A 25 -13.88 -39.29 23.72
CA ALA A 25 -14.18 -40.02 22.49
C ALA A 25 -15.58 -39.69 21.90
N PRO A 26 -15.93 -40.19 20.69
CA PRO A 26 -16.94 -39.60 19.82
C PRO A 26 -18.37 -40.02 20.20
N VAL A 27 -19.32 -39.09 20.04
CA VAL A 27 -20.76 -39.40 20.08
C VAL A 27 -21.31 -39.30 18.67
N ASP A 28 -21.75 -40.46 18.18
CA ASP A 28 -22.56 -40.67 16.98
C ASP A 28 -24.01 -40.25 17.24
N VAL A 29 -24.56 -39.34 16.43
CA VAL A 29 -26.02 -39.22 16.21
C VAL A 29 -26.30 -38.68 14.79
N GLY A 30 -26.68 -39.59 13.89
CA GLY A 30 -28.03 -39.60 13.30
C GLY A 30 -28.48 -38.48 12.34
N LYS A 31 -28.42 -38.80 11.05
CA LYS A 31 -29.39 -38.55 9.94
C LYS A 31 -30.40 -37.37 10.04
N GLY A 32 -30.24 -36.42 9.11
CA GLY A 32 -31.30 -36.07 8.13
C GLY A 32 -31.98 -34.71 8.26
N LYS A 33 -31.72 -33.80 7.29
CA LYS A 33 -32.68 -33.35 6.25
C LYS A 33 -32.16 -32.13 5.46
N SER A 34 -31.88 -32.38 4.19
CA SER A 34 -32.11 -31.52 3.00
C SER A 34 -32.32 -30.01 3.20
N SER A 35 -31.37 -29.20 2.71
CA SER A 35 -31.67 -27.90 2.10
C SER A 35 -30.74 -27.64 0.91
N LYS A 36 -31.35 -27.30 -0.22
CA LYS A 36 -30.84 -27.18 -1.59
C LYS A 36 -29.52 -26.40 -1.73
N GLU A 37 -28.55 -27.01 -2.42
CA GLU A 37 -27.37 -26.34 -2.98
C GLU A 37 -27.79 -25.46 -4.18
N PRO A 38 -27.22 -24.25 -4.36
CA PRO A 38 -27.27 -23.56 -5.64
C PRO A 38 -26.30 -24.23 -6.61
N ALA A 39 -26.81 -24.52 -7.80
CA ALA A 39 -26.12 -25.10 -8.93
C ALA A 39 -24.96 -24.22 -9.44
N ASP A 40 -24.08 -24.88 -10.21
CA ASP A 40 -22.95 -24.38 -10.98
C ASP A 40 -21.65 -24.08 -10.22
N THR A 41 -21.14 -25.10 -9.53
CA THR A 41 -19.67 -25.29 -9.46
C THR A 41 -19.20 -25.93 -10.76
N VAL A 42 -18.54 -25.14 -11.62
CA VAL A 42 -17.72 -25.70 -12.70
C VAL A 42 -16.64 -26.55 -12.02
N ARG A 43 -16.81 -27.88 -12.06
CA ARG A 43 -15.71 -28.82 -11.79
C ARG A 43 -14.72 -28.66 -12.93
N ILE A 44 -13.69 -27.83 -12.73
CA ILE A 44 -12.47 -27.96 -13.51
C ILE A 44 -12.00 -29.39 -13.26
N SER A 45 -12.01 -30.18 -14.33
CA SER A 45 -11.55 -31.56 -14.33
C SER A 45 -10.18 -31.60 -13.66
N SER A 46 -10.06 -32.42 -12.63
CA SER A 46 -8.77 -32.90 -12.16
C SER A 46 -8.13 -33.72 -13.29
N SER A 47 -7.45 -33.04 -14.20
CA SER A 47 -6.66 -33.68 -15.26
C SER A 47 -5.22 -33.25 -15.09
N ALA A 48 -4.39 -34.27 -14.89
CA ALA A 48 -2.94 -34.37 -14.91
C ALA A 48 -2.25 -33.78 -16.18
N ASP A 49 -2.66 -32.60 -16.66
CA ASP A 49 -2.21 -32.04 -17.94
C ASP A 49 -2.14 -30.50 -17.97
N SER A 50 -2.07 -29.80 -16.83
CA SER A 50 -1.71 -28.37 -16.87
C SER A 50 -0.21 -28.27 -17.13
N LYS A 51 0.18 -28.18 -18.41
CA LYS A 51 1.54 -27.85 -18.81
C LYS A 51 2.02 -26.65 -18.00
N GLU A 52 3.17 -26.80 -17.34
CA GLU A 52 3.83 -25.71 -16.63
C GLU A 52 4.03 -24.53 -17.59
N LYS A 53 3.53 -23.36 -17.21
CA LYS A 53 3.67 -22.13 -18.01
C LYS A 53 4.98 -21.42 -17.67
N GLU A 54 5.36 -20.46 -18.49
CA GLU A 54 6.54 -19.63 -18.22
C GLU A 54 6.31 -18.77 -16.95
N LEU A 55 5.13 -18.17 -16.81
CA LEU A 55 4.84 -17.24 -15.71
C LEU A 55 3.43 -17.41 -15.10
N THR A 56 3.33 -17.26 -13.78
CA THR A 56 2.06 -17.06 -13.07
C THR A 56 2.10 -15.75 -12.27
N VAL A 57 1.13 -14.86 -12.51
CA VAL A 57 0.93 -13.62 -11.75
C VAL A 57 -0.22 -13.79 -10.77
N LEU A 58 0.07 -13.62 -9.48
CA LEU A 58 -0.84 -13.81 -8.35
C LEU A 58 -1.24 -12.45 -7.74
N PHE A 59 -2.49 -12.05 -7.95
CA PHE A 59 -3.06 -10.81 -7.42
C PHE A 59 -3.78 -11.05 -6.08
N TYR A 60 -3.25 -10.49 -4.99
CA TYR A 60 -3.90 -10.49 -3.68
C TYR A 60 -4.60 -9.14 -3.44
N MET A 61 -5.88 -9.10 -3.82
CA MET A 61 -6.70 -7.89 -3.92
C MET A 61 -7.57 -7.71 -2.68
N ASN A 62 -7.03 -7.06 -1.65
CA ASN A 62 -7.73 -6.96 -0.37
C ASN A 62 -8.78 -5.84 -0.38
N GLY A 63 -9.95 -6.10 -0.94
CA GLY A 63 -11.11 -5.20 -0.84
C GLY A 63 -11.95 -5.40 0.43
N GLN A 64 -11.36 -5.95 1.51
CA GLN A 64 -11.98 -5.90 2.84
C GLN A 64 -11.74 -4.57 3.57
N TYR A 65 -11.34 -3.54 2.81
CA TYR A 65 -11.25 -2.15 3.23
C TYR A 65 -12.34 -1.34 2.51
N PRO A 66 -13.32 -0.74 3.22
CA PRO A 66 -14.39 0.01 2.57
C PRO A 66 -13.90 1.15 1.66
N ASP A 67 -12.76 1.75 1.97
CA ASP A 67 -12.15 2.85 1.22
C ASP A 67 -11.40 2.39 -0.05
N LEU A 68 -10.98 1.13 -0.13
CA LEU A 68 -10.26 0.59 -1.30
C LEU A 68 -11.09 -0.42 -2.12
N GLU A 69 -12.16 -0.97 -1.56
CA GLU A 69 -12.95 -2.03 -2.18
C GLU A 69 -13.38 -1.70 -3.63
N PRO A 70 -13.92 -0.50 -3.94
CA PRO A 70 -14.32 -0.19 -5.31
C PRO A 70 -13.14 -0.21 -6.29
N SER A 71 -11.96 0.20 -5.85
CA SER A 71 -10.75 0.22 -6.68
C SER A 71 -10.19 -1.19 -6.88
N GLN A 72 -10.30 -2.07 -5.89
CA GLN A 72 -9.93 -3.49 -6.01
C GLN A 72 -10.87 -4.23 -6.96
N ALA A 73 -12.17 -3.97 -6.88
CA ALA A 73 -13.16 -4.55 -7.79
C ALA A 73 -12.94 -4.08 -9.24
N ARG A 74 -12.69 -2.78 -9.46
CA ARG A 74 -12.34 -2.24 -10.78
C ARG A 74 -11.05 -2.80 -11.34
N ALA A 75 -10.04 -3.02 -10.50
CA ALA A 75 -8.80 -3.64 -10.92
C ALA A 75 -9.02 -5.04 -11.52
N LEU A 76 -9.95 -5.84 -10.98
CA LEU A 76 -10.28 -7.15 -11.56
C LEU A 76 -10.96 -7.00 -12.94
N LEU A 77 -11.90 -6.06 -13.09
CA LEU A 77 -12.50 -5.72 -14.40
C LEU A 77 -11.46 -5.23 -15.42
N SER A 78 -10.41 -4.54 -14.95
CA SER A 78 -9.33 -4.06 -15.80
C SER A 78 -8.51 -5.24 -16.32
N LEU A 79 -8.16 -6.22 -15.46
CA LEU A 79 -7.39 -7.40 -15.85
C LEU A 79 -8.09 -8.24 -16.93
N GLU A 80 -9.42 -8.23 -16.99
CA GLU A 80 -10.21 -8.87 -18.04
C GLU A 80 -10.07 -8.21 -19.43
N ASN A 81 -9.48 -7.02 -19.54
CA ASN A 81 -9.05 -6.47 -20.84
C ASN A 81 -8.01 -7.35 -21.52
N LEU A 82 -7.22 -8.08 -20.72
CA LEU A 82 -6.08 -8.85 -21.17
C LEU A 82 -6.32 -10.36 -21.02
N GLY A 83 -6.56 -10.81 -19.79
CA GLY A 83 -6.72 -12.23 -19.46
C GLY A 83 -5.44 -13.06 -19.54
N SER A 84 -5.52 -14.31 -19.08
CA SER A 84 -4.44 -15.30 -19.17
C SER A 84 -4.17 -15.77 -20.61
N THR A 85 -2.94 -16.16 -20.91
CA THR A 85 -2.49 -16.65 -22.24
C THR A 85 -1.94 -18.07 -22.17
N GLY A 86 -1.40 -18.60 -23.28
CA GLY A 86 -0.70 -19.89 -23.31
C GLY A 86 0.56 -19.92 -22.44
N GLU A 87 1.27 -18.79 -22.32
CA GLU A 87 2.55 -18.69 -21.60
C GLU A 87 2.42 -18.06 -20.21
N MET A 88 1.29 -17.39 -19.91
CA MET A 88 1.10 -16.69 -18.64
C MET A 88 -0.26 -16.96 -18.00
N ASN A 89 -0.27 -17.34 -16.72
CA ASN A 89 -1.47 -17.35 -15.89
C ASN A 89 -1.65 -16.01 -15.19
N ILE A 90 -2.88 -15.50 -15.15
CA ILE A 90 -3.29 -14.38 -14.30
C ILE A 90 -4.36 -14.92 -13.34
N VAL A 91 -4.06 -14.85 -12.04
CA VAL A 91 -4.90 -15.43 -10.99
C VAL A 91 -5.11 -14.40 -9.89
N ALA A 92 -6.34 -14.23 -9.44
CA ALA A 92 -6.68 -13.23 -8.43
C ALA A 92 -7.42 -13.83 -7.25
N GLN A 93 -7.19 -13.28 -6.06
CA GLN A 93 -8.08 -13.40 -4.91
C GLN A 93 -8.59 -12.01 -4.55
N LEU A 94 -9.91 -11.82 -4.69
CA LEU A 94 -10.58 -10.57 -4.40
C LEU A 94 -11.44 -10.72 -3.15
N GLY A 95 -11.17 -9.86 -2.17
CA GLY A 95 -12.07 -9.61 -1.05
C GLY A 95 -13.01 -8.47 -1.38
N ARG A 96 -14.27 -8.53 -0.95
CA ARG A 96 -15.22 -7.42 -0.98
C ARG A 96 -15.92 -7.29 0.36
N VAL A 97 -15.96 -6.08 0.92
CA VAL A 97 -16.90 -5.73 2.01
C VAL A 97 -18.31 -5.52 1.45
N PRO A 98 -19.36 -5.62 2.28
CA PRO A 98 -20.72 -5.26 1.86
C PRO A 98 -20.78 -3.83 1.29
N GLN A 99 -21.52 -3.64 0.19
CA GLN A 99 -21.66 -2.33 -0.45
C GLN A 99 -22.28 -1.28 0.48
N ALA A 100 -23.09 -1.69 1.46
CA ALA A 100 -23.63 -0.80 2.48
C ALA A 100 -22.55 -0.19 3.41
N GLU A 101 -21.40 -0.86 3.59
CA GLU A 101 -20.26 -0.34 4.36
C GLU A 101 -19.43 0.66 3.53
N VAL A 102 -19.31 0.41 2.22
CA VAL A 102 -18.65 1.30 1.26
C VAL A 102 -19.48 2.56 1.03
N HIS A 103 -20.80 2.39 0.87
CA HIS A 103 -21.74 3.42 0.46
C HIS A 103 -22.90 3.54 1.47
N PRO A 104 -22.66 4.11 2.66
CA PRO A 104 -23.68 4.24 3.70
C PRO A 104 -24.88 5.12 3.29
N LYS A 105 -24.75 5.89 2.19
CA LYS A 105 -25.81 6.71 1.59
C LYS A 105 -26.58 6.01 0.45
N GLY A 106 -26.30 4.72 0.19
CA GLY A 106 -27.14 3.84 -0.63
C GLY A 106 -26.84 3.75 -2.13
N ILE A 107 -25.85 4.48 -2.65
CA ILE A 107 -25.44 4.37 -4.07
C ILE A 107 -24.34 3.33 -4.18
N THR A 108 -24.64 2.13 -4.66
CA THR A 108 -23.65 1.05 -4.86
C THR A 108 -22.76 1.30 -6.09
N ASP A 109 -21.58 0.70 -6.14
CA ASP A 109 -20.68 0.79 -7.30
C ASP A 109 -21.22 0.09 -8.57
N GLY A 110 -22.14 -0.85 -8.41
CA GLY A 110 -22.71 -1.64 -9.49
C GLY A 110 -21.75 -2.67 -10.09
N ILE A 111 -20.65 -3.00 -9.39
CA ILE A 111 -19.64 -3.96 -9.84
C ILE A 111 -20.03 -5.35 -9.33
N ASP A 112 -20.23 -6.27 -10.28
CA ASP A 112 -20.48 -7.69 -10.10
C ASP A 112 -21.59 -8.01 -9.09
N ARG A 113 -22.66 -7.20 -9.09
CA ARG A 113 -23.78 -7.31 -8.12
C ARG A 113 -23.32 -7.11 -6.67
N ASP A 114 -24.25 -7.24 -5.72
CA ASP A 114 -23.97 -7.06 -4.29
C ASP A 114 -23.61 -8.40 -3.63
N TRP A 115 -22.34 -8.80 -3.76
CA TRP A 115 -21.77 -9.88 -2.95
C TRP A 115 -20.63 -9.36 -2.09
N SER A 116 -20.40 -10.04 -0.97
CA SER A 116 -19.27 -9.76 -0.09
C SER A 116 -18.71 -11.05 0.49
N GLY A 117 -17.43 -11.03 0.82
CA GLY A 117 -16.62 -12.20 1.16
C GLY A 117 -15.35 -12.24 0.34
N VAL A 118 -14.79 -13.42 0.14
CA VAL A 118 -13.55 -13.60 -0.61
C VAL A 118 -13.74 -14.64 -1.71
N ARG A 119 -13.34 -14.31 -2.93
CA ARG A 119 -13.41 -15.21 -4.09
C ARG A 119 -12.06 -15.28 -4.80
N ARG A 120 -11.82 -16.39 -5.47
CA ARG A 120 -10.66 -16.62 -6.34
C ARG A 120 -11.10 -16.75 -7.78
N TYR A 121 -10.30 -16.18 -8.66
CA TYR A 121 -10.57 -16.07 -10.09
C TYR A 121 -9.38 -16.58 -10.89
N TYR A 122 -9.66 -17.34 -11.95
CA TYR A 122 -8.74 -17.46 -13.06
C TYR A 122 -9.13 -16.40 -14.08
N VAL A 123 -8.26 -15.42 -14.33
CA VAL A 123 -8.63 -14.26 -15.13
C VAL A 123 -8.60 -14.63 -16.61
N ILE A 124 -9.73 -14.46 -17.28
CA ILE A 124 -9.86 -14.62 -18.73
C ILE A 124 -10.14 -13.27 -19.37
N LYS A 125 -9.90 -13.18 -20.67
CA LYS A 125 -10.26 -11.99 -21.43
C LYS A 125 -11.79 -11.93 -21.52
N GLY A 126 -12.39 -10.86 -21.03
CA GLY A 126 -13.82 -10.62 -21.15
C GLY A 126 -14.20 -10.24 -22.57
N GLU A 127 -15.40 -10.66 -23.02
CA GLU A 127 -15.99 -10.16 -24.26
C GLU A 127 -16.49 -8.72 -24.04
N LYS A 128 -15.60 -7.74 -24.20
CA LYS A 128 -16.01 -6.33 -24.08
C LYS A 128 -16.73 -5.90 -25.35
N THR A 129 -18.03 -5.62 -25.23
CA THR A 129 -18.74 -4.78 -26.18
C THR A 129 -18.18 -3.35 -26.06
N ALA A 130 -17.94 -2.69 -27.21
CA ALA A 130 -17.34 -1.35 -27.33
C ALA A 130 -17.95 -0.31 -26.36
N PRO A 131 -17.24 0.80 -26.02
CA PRO A 131 -17.73 1.78 -25.06
C PRO A 131 -19.17 2.24 -25.39
N ASP A 132 -20.03 2.21 -24.38
CA ASP A 132 -21.49 2.38 -24.50
C ASP A 132 -21.94 3.78 -24.92
N ILE A 133 -20.98 4.71 -25.03
CA ILE A 133 -21.20 6.07 -25.46
C ILE A 133 -20.23 6.31 -26.62
N SER A 134 -20.77 6.24 -27.83
CA SER A 134 -20.05 6.65 -29.04
C SER A 134 -19.52 8.08 -28.90
N VAL A 135 -18.48 8.41 -29.66
CA VAL A 135 -17.96 9.78 -29.73
C VAL A 135 -19.10 10.75 -30.05
N GLU A 136 -20.02 10.37 -30.94
CA GLU A 136 -21.20 11.19 -31.27
C GLU A 136 -22.15 11.41 -30.08
N GLN A 137 -22.37 10.39 -29.25
CA GLN A 137 -23.18 10.53 -28.04
C GLN A 137 -22.47 11.42 -27.01
N TRP A 138 -21.15 11.30 -26.86
CA TRP A 138 -20.36 12.19 -25.99
C TRP A 138 -20.36 13.63 -26.47
N THR A 139 -20.19 13.87 -27.78
CA THR A 139 -20.30 15.20 -28.37
C THR A 139 -21.64 15.84 -28.02
N LYS A 140 -22.76 15.11 -28.13
CA LYS A 140 -24.08 15.62 -27.75
C LYS A 140 -24.20 15.96 -26.27
N ILE A 141 -23.54 15.21 -25.38
CA ILE A 141 -23.52 15.52 -23.94
C ILE A 141 -22.74 16.81 -23.69
N VAL A 142 -21.56 16.94 -24.31
CA VAL A 142 -20.71 18.14 -24.21
C VAL A 142 -21.45 19.36 -24.76
N GLU A 143 -22.11 19.26 -25.91
CA GLU A 143 -22.91 20.35 -26.49
C GLU A 143 -24.02 20.81 -25.53
N LYS A 144 -24.72 19.87 -24.90
CA LYS A 144 -25.80 20.14 -23.94
C LYS A 144 -25.31 20.75 -22.62
N HIS A 145 -24.08 20.42 -22.23
CA HIS A 145 -23.48 20.82 -20.96
C HIS A 145 -22.15 21.57 -21.18
N SER A 146 -22.12 22.45 -22.17
CA SER A 146 -20.90 23.13 -22.64
C SER A 146 -20.33 24.16 -21.65
N ASP A 147 -21.04 24.48 -20.57
CA ASP A 147 -20.57 25.32 -19.47
C ASP A 147 -19.95 24.51 -18.32
N ASN A 148 -20.00 23.18 -18.40
CA ASN A 148 -19.49 22.30 -17.37
C ASN A 148 -18.12 21.72 -17.79
N PRO A 149 -17.03 22.16 -17.13
CA PRO A 149 -15.66 21.84 -17.53
C PRO A 149 -15.34 20.34 -17.44
N ILE A 150 -16.10 19.56 -16.65
CA ILE A 150 -15.87 18.14 -16.46
C ILE A 150 -16.15 17.36 -17.76
N PHE A 151 -17.18 17.74 -18.53
CA PHE A 151 -17.50 17.06 -19.78
C PHE A 151 -16.45 17.32 -20.87
N HIS A 152 -15.96 18.56 -20.96
CA HIS A 152 -14.85 18.90 -21.85
C HIS A 152 -13.59 18.10 -21.48
N PHE A 153 -13.24 18.02 -20.19
CA PHE A 153 -12.12 17.19 -19.76
C PHE A 153 -12.25 15.73 -20.20
N PHE A 154 -13.41 15.10 -19.96
CA PHE A 154 -13.63 13.71 -20.37
C PHE A 154 -13.66 13.52 -21.89
N MET A 155 -14.18 14.50 -22.64
CA MET A 155 -14.12 14.46 -24.11
C MET A 155 -12.68 14.53 -24.61
N GLY A 156 -11.83 15.31 -23.94
CA GLY A 156 -10.39 15.31 -24.15
C GLY A 156 -9.78 13.91 -23.97
N GLU A 157 -10.11 13.23 -22.88
CA GLU A 157 -9.62 11.86 -22.61
C GLU A 157 -10.09 10.86 -23.68
N ILE A 158 -11.33 10.99 -24.17
CA ILE A 158 -11.89 10.15 -25.24
C ILE A 158 -11.17 10.40 -26.57
N HIS A 159 -10.90 11.66 -26.92
CA HIS A 159 -10.13 11.99 -28.11
C HIS A 159 -8.70 11.44 -28.02
N LYS A 160 -8.06 11.60 -26.86
CA LYS A 160 -6.71 11.09 -26.59
C LYS A 160 -6.64 9.57 -26.71
N ALA A 161 -7.59 8.85 -26.11
CA ALA A 161 -7.70 7.39 -26.23
C ALA A 161 -7.91 6.93 -27.68
N GLY A 162 -8.60 7.75 -28.49
CA GLY A 162 -8.78 7.51 -29.93
C GLY A 162 -7.61 7.96 -30.81
N GLY A 163 -6.47 8.38 -30.25
CA GLY A 163 -5.31 8.87 -31.00
C GLY A 163 -5.46 10.27 -31.60
N ARG A 164 -6.51 11.01 -31.24
CA ARG A 164 -6.87 12.34 -31.75
C ARG A 164 -6.34 13.44 -30.84
N SER A 165 -5.02 13.61 -30.84
CA SER A 165 -4.32 14.44 -29.86
C SER A 165 -4.65 15.94 -29.98
N ALA A 166 -4.87 16.46 -31.19
CA ALA A 166 -5.17 17.88 -31.39
C ALA A 166 -6.56 18.25 -30.86
N GLU A 167 -7.54 17.37 -31.07
CA GLU A 167 -8.90 17.51 -30.56
C GLU A 167 -8.93 17.36 -29.03
N ALA A 168 -8.15 16.43 -28.49
CA ALA A 168 -8.00 16.29 -27.05
C ALA A 168 -7.49 17.59 -26.41
N GLU A 169 -6.49 18.21 -27.02
CA GLU A 169 -5.88 19.44 -26.53
C GLU A 169 -6.80 20.67 -26.64
N ALA A 170 -7.71 20.68 -27.62
CA ALA A 170 -8.74 21.70 -27.70
C ALA A 170 -9.75 21.57 -26.55
N GLU A 171 -10.16 20.34 -26.23
CA GLU A 171 -11.09 20.04 -25.15
C GLU A 171 -10.50 20.33 -23.76
N TYR A 172 -9.24 19.98 -23.51
CA TYR A 172 -8.57 20.32 -22.24
C TYR A 172 -8.45 21.83 -22.03
N ARG A 173 -8.06 22.59 -23.07
CA ARG A 173 -8.05 24.06 -23.00
C ARG A 173 -9.43 24.60 -22.70
N LYS A 174 -10.48 24.03 -23.29
CA LYS A 174 -11.85 24.45 -23.03
C LYS A 174 -12.28 24.17 -21.59
N ALA A 175 -11.93 23.01 -21.04
CA ALA A 175 -12.17 22.70 -19.64
C ALA A 175 -11.47 23.72 -18.72
N ASP A 176 -10.22 24.08 -19.04
CA ASP A 176 -9.45 25.06 -18.28
C ASP A 176 -10.09 26.45 -18.28
N GLU A 177 -10.48 26.96 -19.46
CA GLU A 177 -11.22 28.23 -19.62
C GLU A 177 -12.49 28.30 -18.77
N LEU A 178 -13.18 27.17 -18.63
CA LEU A 178 -14.42 27.03 -17.86
C LEU A 178 -14.17 26.90 -16.34
N GLY A 179 -12.91 26.85 -15.92
CA GLY A 179 -12.52 26.79 -14.51
C GLY A 179 -12.39 25.37 -13.97
N TYR A 180 -12.00 24.39 -14.79
CA TYR A 180 -11.71 23.03 -14.32
C TYR A 180 -10.73 23.03 -13.13
N GLN A 181 -9.75 23.94 -13.12
CA GLN A 181 -8.78 24.07 -12.03
C GLN A 181 -9.40 24.44 -10.69
N ASP A 182 -10.52 25.17 -10.69
CA ASP A 182 -11.14 25.66 -9.47
C ASP A 182 -11.80 24.52 -8.68
N ILE A 183 -12.12 23.40 -9.34
CA ILE A 183 -12.59 22.16 -8.71
C ILE A 183 -11.62 21.69 -7.62
N PHE A 184 -10.32 21.82 -7.88
CA PHE A 184 -9.28 21.37 -6.95
C PHE A 184 -8.94 22.42 -5.87
N LYS A 185 -9.48 23.63 -5.97
CA LYS A 185 -9.32 24.68 -4.96
C LYS A 185 -10.46 24.65 -3.94
N ASP A 186 -11.68 24.33 -4.40
CA ASP A 186 -12.87 24.23 -3.56
C ASP A 186 -13.72 22.99 -3.95
N PRO A 187 -13.29 21.79 -3.52
CA PRO A 187 -13.93 20.51 -3.90
C PRO A 187 -15.32 20.29 -3.26
N GLU A 188 -15.72 21.15 -2.33
CA GLU A 188 -17.07 21.17 -1.73
C GLU A 188 -17.89 22.40 -2.15
N GLY A 189 -17.30 23.27 -2.96
CA GLY A 189 -17.93 24.48 -3.43
C GLY A 189 -19.22 24.24 -4.21
N PRO A 190 -20.18 25.18 -4.14
CA PRO A 190 -21.50 25.02 -4.77
C PRO A 190 -21.41 24.83 -6.29
N ARG A 191 -20.39 25.42 -6.94
CA ARG A 191 -20.15 25.30 -8.37
C ARG A 191 -19.74 23.87 -8.77
N PHE A 192 -18.81 23.26 -8.04
CA PHE A 192 -18.40 21.89 -8.30
C PHE A 192 -19.46 20.87 -7.88
N ALA A 193 -20.20 21.11 -6.80
CA ALA A 193 -21.35 20.29 -6.42
C ALA A 193 -22.42 20.26 -7.54
N LYS A 194 -22.71 21.41 -8.15
CA LYS A 194 -23.59 21.50 -9.33
C LYS A 194 -23.04 20.66 -10.49
N TRP A 195 -21.79 20.87 -10.88
CA TRP A 195 -21.18 20.15 -12.01
C TRP A 195 -21.17 18.63 -11.81
N LYS A 196 -20.81 18.15 -10.61
CA LYS A 196 -20.88 16.72 -10.26
C LYS A 196 -22.29 16.15 -10.41
N THR A 197 -23.30 16.91 -9.99
CA THR A 197 -24.70 16.51 -10.06
C THR A 197 -25.15 16.40 -11.52
N GLU A 198 -24.79 17.38 -12.36
CA GLU A 198 -25.09 17.37 -13.78
C GLU A 198 -24.40 16.22 -14.51
N CYS A 199 -23.11 15.98 -14.26
CA CYS A 199 -22.39 14.83 -14.80
C CYS A 199 -23.05 13.51 -14.39
N SER A 200 -23.43 13.39 -13.11
CA SER A 200 -24.09 12.19 -12.61
C SER A 200 -25.43 11.96 -13.31
N ALA A 201 -26.24 13.00 -13.51
CA ALA A 201 -27.53 12.91 -14.18
C ALA A 201 -27.41 12.62 -15.68
N ALA A 202 -26.51 13.30 -16.39
CA ALA A 202 -26.30 13.11 -17.83
C ALA A 202 -25.78 11.70 -18.17
N LEU A 203 -24.96 11.14 -17.27
CA LEU A 203 -24.38 9.82 -17.42
C LEU A 203 -25.27 8.70 -16.86
N GLN A 204 -26.35 9.03 -16.12
CA GLN A 204 -27.19 8.02 -15.46
C GLN A 204 -27.77 7.00 -16.45
N GLN A 205 -28.27 7.47 -17.59
CA GLN A 205 -28.83 6.60 -18.65
C GLN A 205 -27.83 5.59 -19.21
N PHE A 206 -26.52 5.89 -19.14
CA PHE A 206 -25.45 5.00 -19.57
C PHE A 206 -24.92 4.13 -18.43
N LYS A 207 -25.12 4.53 -17.17
CA LYS A 207 -24.84 3.67 -16.00
C LYS A 207 -25.80 2.49 -15.94
N ASP A 208 -27.07 2.70 -16.26
CA ASP A 208 -28.09 1.65 -16.23
C ASP A 208 -27.85 0.59 -17.33
N ALA A 209 -27.40 1.01 -18.53
CA ALA A 209 -26.96 0.13 -19.62
C ALA A 209 -25.63 -0.60 -19.35
N ASN A 210 -24.73 0.01 -18.56
CA ASN A 210 -23.48 -0.59 -18.11
C ASN A 210 -23.63 -1.61 -16.96
N SER A 211 -24.82 -1.74 -16.35
CA SER A 211 -25.03 -2.67 -15.23
C SER A 211 -24.78 -4.15 -15.58
N GLU A 212 -24.92 -4.52 -16.86
CA GLU A 212 -24.55 -5.85 -17.38
C GLU A 212 -23.05 -5.99 -17.72
N ARG A 213 -22.31 -4.87 -17.87
CA ARG A 213 -20.87 -4.85 -18.22
C ARG A 213 -19.93 -4.76 -17.04
N ASN A 214 -20.43 -4.31 -15.90
CA ASN A 214 -19.66 -4.27 -14.66
C ASN A 214 -19.65 -5.63 -13.95
N VAL A 215 -19.92 -6.73 -14.65
CA VAL A 215 -19.92 -8.10 -14.11
C VAL A 215 -18.58 -8.75 -14.42
N PHE A 216 -18.04 -9.56 -13.50
CA PHE A 216 -16.83 -10.31 -13.80
C PHE A 216 -17.14 -11.45 -14.78
N HIS A 217 -16.45 -11.49 -15.91
CA HIS A 217 -16.54 -12.63 -16.85
C HIS A 217 -15.62 -13.78 -16.45
N SER A 218 -14.60 -13.49 -15.63
CA SER A 218 -13.66 -14.46 -15.10
C SER A 218 -14.35 -15.48 -14.21
N PRO A 219 -14.14 -16.79 -14.44
CA PRO A 219 -14.76 -17.81 -13.62
C PRO A 219 -14.32 -17.69 -12.16
N VAL A 220 -15.29 -17.75 -11.24
CA VAL A 220 -15.05 -17.97 -9.82
C VAL A 220 -14.58 -19.42 -9.66
N VAL A 221 -13.27 -19.61 -9.51
CA VAL A 221 -12.67 -20.94 -9.32
C VAL A 221 -12.78 -21.43 -7.88
N LYS A 222 -12.99 -20.51 -6.92
CA LYS A 222 -13.29 -20.84 -5.53
C LYS A 222 -13.98 -19.67 -4.82
N ASP A 223 -15.14 -19.92 -4.22
CA ASP A 223 -15.77 -19.00 -3.27
C ASP A 223 -15.36 -19.41 -1.84
N LEU A 224 -14.72 -18.51 -1.11
CA LEU A 224 -14.26 -18.71 0.27
C LEU A 224 -15.23 -18.11 1.31
N GLY A 225 -16.24 -17.36 0.84
CA GLY A 225 -17.25 -16.71 1.67
C GLY A 225 -16.69 -15.61 2.59
N ARG A 226 -17.54 -15.18 3.52
CA ARG A 226 -17.27 -14.03 4.43
C ARG A 226 -16.37 -14.36 5.62
N SER A 227 -16.12 -15.64 5.88
CA SER A 227 -15.34 -16.06 7.05
C SER A 227 -13.84 -15.84 6.88
N VAL A 228 -13.35 -15.69 5.65
CA VAL A 228 -11.94 -15.44 5.38
C VAL A 228 -11.61 -13.98 5.63
N ASN A 229 -10.61 -13.76 6.49
CA ASN A 229 -10.01 -12.46 6.73
C ASN A 229 -8.68 -12.37 5.98
N MET A 230 -8.65 -11.57 4.92
CA MET A 230 -7.48 -11.34 4.06
C MET A 230 -6.39 -10.50 4.73
N MET A 231 -6.65 -9.95 5.91
CA MET A 231 -5.67 -9.19 6.72
C MET A 231 -4.87 -10.11 7.65
N ARG A 232 -4.82 -11.41 7.39
CA ARG A 232 -4.14 -12.41 8.23
C ARG A 232 -3.05 -13.15 7.43
N PRO A 233 -1.90 -13.46 8.06
CA PRO A 233 -0.81 -14.20 7.41
C PRO A 233 -1.23 -15.52 6.80
N TYR A 234 -2.17 -16.21 7.45
CA TYR A 234 -2.71 -17.47 6.95
C TYR A 234 -3.43 -17.32 5.60
N ALA A 235 -4.22 -16.26 5.41
CA ALA A 235 -4.99 -16.07 4.17
C ALA A 235 -4.07 -15.78 2.97
N LEU A 236 -3.01 -14.99 3.17
CA LEU A 236 -1.99 -14.75 2.15
C LEU A 236 -1.20 -16.03 1.84
N GLY A 237 -0.72 -16.73 2.87
CA GLY A 237 0.00 -18.00 2.67
C GLY A 237 -0.84 -19.08 1.99
N ASP A 238 -2.13 -19.19 2.33
CA ASP A 238 -3.07 -20.12 1.67
C ASP A 238 -3.30 -19.75 0.21
N PHE A 239 -3.46 -18.46 -0.11
CA PHE A 239 -3.60 -18.01 -1.50
C PHE A 239 -2.38 -18.34 -2.35
N LEU A 240 -1.18 -18.03 -1.86
CA LEU A 240 0.06 -18.33 -2.59
C LEU A 240 0.24 -19.83 -2.78
N SER A 241 0.04 -20.62 -1.71
CA SER A 241 0.17 -22.07 -1.80
C SER A 241 -0.85 -22.67 -2.77
N TRP A 242 -2.10 -22.19 -2.75
CA TRP A 242 -3.13 -22.64 -3.67
C TRP A 242 -2.81 -22.21 -5.11
N GLY A 243 -2.43 -20.96 -5.33
CA GLY A 243 -2.16 -20.41 -6.66
C GLY A 243 -1.02 -21.14 -7.35
N MET A 244 0.10 -21.33 -6.66
CA MET A 244 1.27 -22.04 -7.19
C MET A 244 0.98 -23.52 -7.48
N LYS A 245 0.15 -24.18 -6.67
CA LYS A 245 -0.24 -25.60 -6.90
C LYS A 245 -1.18 -25.80 -8.07
N ASN A 246 -2.13 -24.89 -8.26
CA ASN A 246 -3.18 -25.04 -9.27
C ASN A 246 -2.79 -24.41 -10.62
N TYR A 247 -1.82 -23.50 -10.59
CA TYR A 247 -1.30 -22.79 -11.76
C TYR A 247 0.24 -22.85 -11.75
N PRO A 248 0.82 -24.05 -11.92
CA PRO A 248 2.27 -24.22 -11.92
C PRO A 248 2.92 -23.42 -13.05
N ALA A 249 4.01 -22.75 -12.73
CA ALA A 249 4.83 -22.00 -13.68
C ALA A 249 6.29 -22.00 -13.23
N LYS A 250 7.21 -21.74 -14.17
CA LYS A 250 8.63 -21.59 -13.85
C LYS A 250 8.88 -20.39 -12.95
N HIS A 251 8.18 -19.29 -13.23
CA HIS A 251 8.32 -18.02 -12.52
C HIS A 251 7.01 -17.53 -11.91
N TYR A 252 7.12 -16.75 -10.84
CA TYR A 252 5.99 -16.17 -10.12
C TYR A 252 6.17 -14.68 -9.84
N ILE A 253 5.14 -13.90 -10.18
CA ILE A 253 4.96 -12.53 -9.68
C ILE A 253 3.85 -12.54 -8.64
N VAL A 254 4.07 -11.92 -7.48
CA VAL A 254 3.04 -11.71 -6.47
C VAL A 254 2.77 -10.22 -6.34
N VAL A 255 1.50 -9.83 -6.48
CA VAL A 255 1.03 -8.45 -6.36
C VAL A 255 0.18 -8.32 -5.10
N LEU A 256 0.64 -7.50 -4.15
CA LEU A 256 -0.10 -7.18 -2.93
C LEU A 256 -0.80 -5.83 -3.11
N MET A 257 -2.14 -5.83 -3.07
CA MET A 257 -2.95 -4.62 -3.22
C MET A 257 -3.72 -4.31 -1.94
N GLY A 258 -3.52 -3.11 -1.42
CA GLY A 258 -4.18 -2.63 -0.21
C GLY A 258 -3.36 -1.57 0.51
N HIS A 259 -3.68 -1.33 1.78
CA HIS A 259 -2.95 -0.36 2.61
C HIS A 259 -1.51 -0.79 2.90
N GLY A 260 -0.61 0.19 2.97
CA GLY A 260 0.78 0.05 3.39
C GLY A 260 1.20 1.14 4.37
N GLY A 261 2.29 0.89 5.08
CA GLY A 261 2.74 1.75 6.17
C GLY A 261 4.20 1.53 6.56
N ALA A 262 5.07 1.27 5.57
CA ALA A 262 6.51 1.11 5.78
C ALA A 262 6.85 0.01 6.81
N TRP A 263 7.62 0.35 7.85
CA TRP A 263 8.00 -0.53 8.96
C TRP A 263 6.80 -1.11 9.72
N SER A 264 5.62 -0.49 9.64
CA SER A 264 4.40 -1.02 10.23
C SER A 264 3.78 -2.16 9.41
N GLY A 265 4.18 -2.29 8.14
CA GLY A 265 3.82 -3.35 7.22
C GLY A 265 2.74 -2.99 6.21
N SER A 266 2.08 -4.00 5.66
CA SER A 266 1.07 -3.89 4.60
C SER A 266 -0.07 -4.87 4.85
N LEU A 267 -1.28 -4.56 4.38
CA LEU A 267 -2.48 -5.40 4.54
C LEU A 267 -2.83 -5.70 6.01
N LYS A 268 -2.50 -4.77 6.93
CA LYS A 268 -2.55 -4.93 8.40
C LYS A 268 -1.67 -6.06 8.96
N MET A 269 -0.72 -6.55 8.17
CA MET A 269 0.32 -7.47 8.61
C MET A 269 1.63 -6.70 8.78
N SER A 270 2.30 -6.88 9.90
CA SER A 270 3.67 -6.40 10.10
C SER A 270 4.64 -7.01 9.08
N PRO A 271 5.83 -6.42 8.83
CA PRO A 271 6.84 -7.02 7.98
C PRO A 271 7.20 -8.47 8.38
N ALA A 272 7.27 -8.77 9.68
CA ALA A 272 7.52 -10.14 10.16
C ALA A 272 6.36 -11.11 9.85
N GLU A 273 5.12 -10.64 9.93
CA GLU A 273 3.94 -11.41 9.57
C GLU A 273 3.84 -11.66 8.05
N LEU A 274 4.20 -10.66 7.24
CA LEU A 274 4.33 -10.78 5.78
C LEU A 274 5.42 -11.81 5.43
N GLU A 275 6.59 -11.72 6.05
CA GLU A 275 7.68 -12.68 5.84
C GLU A 275 7.20 -14.11 6.08
N LYS A 276 6.51 -14.35 7.21
CA LYS A 276 5.97 -15.66 7.56
C LYS A 276 4.95 -16.15 6.52
N ALA A 277 4.04 -15.29 6.08
CA ALA A 277 3.02 -15.62 5.10
C ALA A 277 3.62 -15.97 3.73
N LEU A 278 4.53 -15.13 3.24
CA LEU A 278 5.21 -15.29 1.95
C LEU A 278 6.02 -16.58 1.95
N LYS A 279 6.92 -16.78 2.93
CA LYS A 279 7.74 -18.01 3.02
C LYS A 279 6.90 -19.27 3.13
N ALA A 280 5.86 -19.26 3.97
CA ALA A 280 5.00 -20.43 4.13
C ALA A 280 4.23 -20.75 2.84
N GLY A 281 3.65 -19.72 2.20
CA GLY A 281 2.91 -19.83 0.96
C GLY A 281 3.76 -20.38 -0.18
N THR A 282 4.92 -19.77 -0.42
CA THR A 282 5.89 -20.16 -1.44
C THR A 282 6.39 -21.59 -1.23
N ARG A 283 6.92 -21.89 -0.03
CA ARG A 283 7.40 -23.24 0.30
C ARG A 283 6.33 -24.31 0.14
N TYR A 284 5.08 -24.02 0.52
CA TYR A 284 4.00 -24.99 0.39
C TYR A 284 3.44 -25.08 -1.03
N GLY A 285 3.50 -24.01 -1.80
CA GLY A 285 3.09 -23.93 -3.20
C GLY A 285 4.05 -24.66 -4.14
N GLN A 286 5.35 -24.46 -3.94
CA GLN A 286 6.42 -24.96 -4.81
C GLN A 286 7.08 -26.25 -4.31
N ARG A 287 6.42 -27.04 -3.43
CA ARG A 287 7.02 -28.26 -2.82
C ARG A 287 7.65 -29.27 -3.81
N ALA A 288 7.27 -29.24 -5.09
CA ALA A 288 7.85 -30.08 -6.14
C ALA A 288 9.20 -29.58 -6.66
N SER A 289 9.51 -28.29 -6.49
CA SER A 289 10.82 -27.69 -6.77
C SER A 289 11.60 -27.58 -5.46
N VAL A 290 12.66 -28.36 -5.32
CA VAL A 290 13.58 -28.27 -4.17
C VAL A 290 14.46 -26.99 -4.28
N GLU A 291 14.43 -26.34 -5.44
CA GLU A 291 15.36 -25.26 -5.82
C GLU A 291 14.76 -23.84 -5.69
N ASN A 292 13.43 -23.68 -5.74
CA ASN A 292 12.78 -22.36 -5.65
C ASN A 292 12.02 -22.17 -4.32
N ASP A 293 12.65 -21.48 -3.37
CA ASP A 293 12.03 -21.04 -2.11
C ASP A 293 11.63 -19.55 -2.11
N LYS A 294 11.83 -18.86 -3.25
CA LYS A 294 11.55 -17.44 -3.45
C LYS A 294 10.60 -17.20 -4.62
N ILE A 295 9.88 -16.09 -4.52
CA ILE A 295 9.10 -15.52 -5.61
C ILE A 295 10.05 -14.71 -6.51
N ASP A 296 9.87 -14.72 -7.81
CA ASP A 296 10.73 -13.95 -8.72
C ASP A 296 10.55 -12.44 -8.52
N ALA A 297 9.30 -11.95 -8.54
CA ALA A 297 9.02 -10.55 -8.21
C ALA A 297 7.86 -10.38 -7.22
N LEU A 298 8.06 -9.53 -6.21
CA LEU A 298 7.03 -9.09 -5.28
C LEU A 298 6.72 -7.61 -5.52
N VAL A 299 5.47 -7.30 -5.84
CA VAL A 299 5.03 -5.93 -6.13
C VAL A 299 4.08 -5.46 -5.03
N PHE A 300 4.41 -4.33 -4.42
CA PHE A 300 3.52 -3.63 -3.50
C PHE A 300 2.75 -2.54 -4.24
N ASN A 301 1.50 -2.81 -4.59
CA ASN A 301 0.51 -1.74 -4.81
C ASN A 301 -0.05 -1.31 -3.44
N SER A 302 0.86 -0.83 -2.61
CA SER A 302 0.61 -0.36 -1.24
C SER A 302 1.56 0.80 -0.93
N CYS A 303 1.06 1.77 -0.18
CA CYS A 303 1.82 2.96 0.22
C CYS A 303 3.08 2.62 1.03
N TYR A 304 4.13 3.41 0.86
CA TYR A 304 5.31 3.46 1.75
C TYR A 304 6.13 2.16 1.87
N MET A 305 5.90 1.14 1.05
CA MET A 305 6.59 -0.15 1.18
C MET A 305 8.02 -0.14 0.62
N GLY A 306 8.42 0.91 -0.11
CA GLY A 306 9.81 1.22 -0.46
C GLY A 306 10.55 1.71 0.78
N ASN A 307 10.72 0.82 1.75
CA ASN A 307 11.20 1.12 3.09
C ASN A 307 12.24 0.07 3.52
N LEU A 308 13.43 0.53 3.94
CA LEU A 308 14.58 -0.32 4.22
C LEU A 308 14.26 -1.38 5.29
N GLU A 309 13.58 -1.00 6.37
CA GLU A 309 13.29 -1.88 7.50
C GLU A 309 12.30 -2.98 7.11
N ALA A 310 11.23 -2.61 6.40
CA ALA A 310 10.26 -3.56 5.86
C ALA A 310 10.93 -4.52 4.86
N LEU A 311 11.67 -3.98 3.89
CA LEU A 311 12.30 -4.79 2.86
C LEU A 311 13.42 -5.68 3.42
N HIS A 312 14.18 -5.25 4.43
CA HIS A 312 15.18 -6.09 5.10
C HIS A 312 14.54 -7.28 5.79
N GLN A 313 13.37 -7.11 6.41
CA GLN A 313 12.63 -8.21 7.03
C GLN A 313 12.17 -9.25 6.00
N ILE A 314 11.77 -8.82 4.80
CA ILE A 314 11.20 -9.72 3.76
C ILE A 314 12.16 -10.05 2.62
N LYS A 315 13.42 -9.60 2.67
CA LYS A 315 14.41 -9.79 1.59
C LYS A 315 14.65 -11.25 1.19
N GLY A 316 14.35 -12.18 2.10
CA GLY A 316 14.45 -13.61 1.85
C GLY A 316 13.25 -14.21 1.10
N CYS A 317 12.23 -13.44 0.75
CA CYS A 317 10.97 -13.95 0.18
C CYS A 317 10.85 -13.80 -1.35
N ALA A 318 11.61 -12.87 -1.95
CA ALA A 318 11.56 -12.61 -3.39
C ALA A 318 12.97 -12.35 -3.95
N HIS A 319 13.16 -12.34 -5.27
CA HIS A 319 14.40 -11.88 -5.92
C HIS A 319 14.35 -10.37 -6.15
N THR A 320 13.29 -9.89 -6.80
CA THR A 320 13.05 -8.46 -7.05
C THR A 320 11.85 -7.98 -6.24
N ILE A 321 11.95 -6.82 -5.60
CA ILE A 321 10.82 -6.18 -4.91
C ILE A 321 10.56 -4.83 -5.57
N VAL A 322 9.31 -4.55 -5.94
CA VAL A 322 8.89 -3.24 -6.47
C VAL A 322 7.97 -2.56 -5.47
N ALA A 323 8.35 -1.37 -5.00
CA ALA A 323 7.62 -0.66 -3.97
C ALA A 323 7.86 0.86 -4.01
N SER A 324 6.96 1.62 -3.41
CA SER A 324 7.02 3.09 -3.36
C SER A 324 7.43 3.60 -1.99
N GLU A 325 8.28 4.62 -1.94
CA GLU A 325 8.66 5.32 -0.70
C GLU A 325 7.52 6.19 -0.15
N MET A 326 6.51 6.47 -0.98
CA MET A 326 5.41 7.40 -0.69
C MET A 326 4.04 6.70 -0.75
N SER A 327 2.99 7.43 -0.36
CA SER A 327 1.62 7.10 -0.71
C SER A 327 1.43 6.96 -2.22
N ALA A 328 0.60 6.00 -2.61
CA ALA A 328 0.12 5.83 -3.97
C ALA A 328 -1.41 5.96 -4.00
N SER A 329 -1.95 6.47 -5.10
CA SER A 329 -3.40 6.51 -5.30
C SER A 329 -3.96 5.13 -5.68
N PRO A 330 -5.21 4.79 -5.28
CA PRO A 330 -5.85 3.53 -5.68
C PRO A 330 -6.03 3.34 -7.20
N THR A 331 -5.92 4.40 -8.01
CA THR A 331 -5.98 4.34 -9.47
C THR A 331 -4.90 3.42 -10.07
N VAL A 332 -3.74 3.30 -9.42
CA VAL A 332 -2.65 2.40 -9.87
C VAL A 332 -3.07 0.93 -9.93
N PHE A 333 -4.15 0.54 -9.22
CA PHE A 333 -4.63 -0.84 -9.25
C PHE A 333 -5.20 -1.24 -10.62
N SER A 334 -5.58 -0.28 -11.47
CA SER A 334 -6.19 -0.54 -12.78
C SER A 334 -5.21 -0.46 -13.97
N ASP A 335 -3.92 -0.16 -13.73
CA ASP A 335 -2.88 0.00 -14.76
C ASP A 335 -2.24 -1.34 -15.20
N TRP A 336 -2.64 -2.45 -14.57
CA TRP A 336 -2.05 -3.76 -14.83
C TRP A 336 -2.23 -4.30 -16.26
N PRO A 337 -3.32 -4.04 -17.00
CA PRO A 337 -3.44 -4.48 -18.38
C PRO A 337 -2.32 -3.96 -19.27
N GLU A 338 -1.95 -2.68 -19.14
CA GLU A 338 -0.86 -2.07 -19.91
C GLU A 338 0.48 -2.72 -19.55
N VAL A 339 0.74 -2.87 -18.25
CA VAL A 339 1.98 -3.48 -17.73
C VAL A 339 2.13 -4.92 -18.19
N LEU A 340 1.07 -5.72 -18.03
CA LEU A 340 1.08 -7.13 -18.40
C LEU A 340 1.02 -7.34 -19.92
N SER A 341 0.51 -6.39 -20.70
CA SER A 341 0.49 -6.51 -22.17
C SER A 341 1.90 -6.56 -22.75
N GLY A 342 2.82 -5.70 -22.25
CA GLY A 342 4.23 -5.74 -22.63
C GLY A 342 4.90 -7.06 -22.23
N LEU A 343 4.54 -7.57 -21.05
CA LEU A 343 5.05 -8.85 -20.55
C LEU A 343 4.55 -10.04 -21.39
N GLN A 344 3.27 -10.06 -21.75
CA GLN A 344 2.71 -11.11 -22.63
C GLN A 344 3.36 -11.11 -24.02
N GLN A 345 3.64 -9.92 -24.58
CA GLN A 345 4.33 -9.81 -25.87
C GLN A 345 5.75 -10.37 -25.79
N HIS A 346 6.46 -10.08 -24.70
CA HIS A 346 7.80 -10.60 -24.44
C HIS A 346 7.80 -12.12 -24.25
N LEU A 347 6.88 -12.68 -23.48
CA LEU A 347 6.81 -14.14 -23.33
C LEU A 347 6.39 -14.84 -24.63
N ALA A 348 5.53 -14.21 -25.43
CA ALA A 348 5.12 -14.74 -26.74
C ALA A 348 6.25 -14.75 -27.79
N SER A 349 7.33 -13.96 -27.61
CA SER A 349 8.52 -14.04 -28.46
C SER A 349 9.42 -15.24 -28.14
N GLY A 350 9.13 -15.98 -27.05
CA GLY A 350 9.92 -17.11 -26.57
C GLY A 350 11.08 -16.71 -25.66
N GLU A 351 11.17 -15.45 -25.23
CA GLU A 351 12.12 -15.01 -24.22
C GLU A 351 11.68 -15.49 -22.82
N GLU A 352 12.63 -15.96 -22.01
CA GLU A 352 12.39 -16.36 -20.62
C GLU A 352 12.14 -15.15 -19.72
N PHE A 353 11.39 -15.36 -18.64
CA PHE A 353 11.09 -14.29 -17.69
C PHE A 353 12.31 -13.87 -16.86
N ASP A 354 12.60 -12.57 -16.83
CA ASP A 354 13.62 -11.95 -15.95
C ASP A 354 12.97 -10.94 -15.00
N SER A 355 13.07 -11.20 -13.69
CA SER A 355 12.46 -10.36 -12.66
C SER A 355 13.07 -8.96 -12.54
N ARG A 356 14.38 -8.80 -12.83
CA ARG A 356 15.07 -7.51 -12.81
C ARG A 356 14.64 -6.67 -14.01
N ARG A 357 14.51 -7.29 -15.18
CA ARG A 357 13.95 -6.63 -16.37
C ARG A 357 12.52 -6.19 -16.10
N PHE A 358 11.67 -7.09 -15.59
CA PHE A 358 10.30 -6.75 -15.23
C PHE A 358 10.24 -5.57 -14.25
N GLY A 359 11.03 -5.58 -13.18
CA GLY A 359 11.07 -4.48 -12.21
C GLY A 359 11.48 -3.15 -12.84
N ARG A 360 12.50 -3.16 -13.72
CA ARG A 360 12.92 -1.98 -14.48
C ARG A 360 11.82 -1.46 -15.39
N ASP A 361 11.19 -2.34 -16.17
CA ASP A 361 10.14 -1.99 -17.12
C ASP A 361 8.90 -1.44 -16.40
N TYR A 362 8.58 -1.96 -15.21
CA TYR A 362 7.46 -1.48 -14.39
C TYR A 362 7.72 -0.08 -13.79
N VAL A 363 8.94 0.18 -13.32
CA VAL A 363 9.35 1.53 -12.89
C VAL A 363 9.33 2.51 -14.07
N GLU A 364 9.86 2.09 -15.21
CA GLU A 364 9.91 2.87 -16.44
C GLU A 364 8.51 3.22 -16.97
N PHE A 365 7.55 2.30 -16.87
CA PHE A 365 6.15 2.56 -17.20
C PHE A 365 5.59 3.76 -16.40
N TYR A 366 5.79 3.78 -15.08
CA TYR A 366 5.34 4.89 -14.24
C TYR A 366 6.15 6.16 -14.46
N ARG A 367 7.45 6.05 -14.73
CA ARG A 367 8.27 7.22 -15.09
C ARG A 367 7.74 7.90 -16.34
N LYS A 368 7.50 7.14 -17.42
CA LYS A 368 6.91 7.67 -18.66
C LYS A 368 5.54 8.28 -18.41
N LYS A 369 4.68 7.61 -17.64
CA LYS A 369 3.34 8.10 -17.32
C LYS A 369 3.40 9.41 -16.52
N GLY A 370 4.31 9.52 -15.54
CA GLY A 370 4.54 10.75 -14.79
C GLY A 370 5.17 11.87 -15.63
N ASP A 371 6.13 11.54 -16.49
CA ASP A 371 6.75 12.47 -17.42
C ASP A 371 5.75 13.09 -18.40
N LEU A 372 4.73 12.34 -18.83
CA LEU A 372 3.65 12.87 -19.66
C LEU A 372 2.75 13.87 -18.90
N LEU A 373 2.71 13.80 -17.58
CA LEU A 373 1.87 14.66 -16.74
C LEU A 373 2.63 15.85 -16.16
N LYS A 374 3.97 15.78 -16.07
CA LYS A 374 4.77 16.81 -15.38
C LYS A 374 4.81 18.15 -16.11
N ASP A 375 4.80 18.11 -17.44
CA ASP A 375 4.92 19.30 -18.30
C ASP A 375 3.56 19.97 -18.53
N GLU A 376 2.46 19.27 -18.24
CA GLU A 376 1.10 19.76 -18.37
C GLU A 376 0.60 20.37 -17.05
N PRO A 377 0.50 21.71 -16.91
CA PRO A 377 0.17 22.36 -15.65
C PRO A 377 -1.16 21.89 -15.04
N VAL A 378 -2.11 21.52 -15.90
CA VAL A 378 -3.44 20.99 -15.56
C VAL A 378 -3.36 19.56 -15.02
N LEU A 379 -2.55 18.71 -15.67
CA LEU A 379 -2.46 17.28 -15.35
C LEU A 379 -1.37 17.00 -14.31
N ARG A 380 -0.50 17.98 -14.01
CA ARG A 380 0.60 17.83 -13.05
C ARG A 380 0.11 17.38 -11.68
N ARG A 381 -1.09 17.79 -11.25
CA ARG A 381 -1.69 17.30 -9.99
C ARG A 381 -2.06 15.81 -10.04
N LEU A 382 -2.43 15.29 -11.21
CA LEU A 382 -2.72 13.87 -11.44
C LEU A 382 -1.45 13.00 -11.39
N SER A 383 -0.25 13.57 -11.50
CA SER A 383 0.99 12.81 -11.27
C SER A 383 1.06 12.22 -9.85
N ASN A 384 0.46 12.90 -8.87
CA ASN A 384 0.33 12.39 -7.49
C ASN A 384 -0.78 11.34 -7.35
N GLU A 385 -1.65 11.20 -8.35
CA GLU A 385 -2.59 10.08 -8.46
C GLU A 385 -1.93 8.85 -9.11
N LEU A 386 -0.63 8.87 -9.36
CA LEU A 386 0.14 7.68 -9.72
C LEU A 386 1.01 7.25 -8.53
N PHE A 387 2.05 6.47 -8.81
CA PHE A 387 3.19 6.38 -7.94
C PHE A 387 4.03 7.66 -8.07
N GLY A 388 3.97 8.54 -7.07
CA GLY A 388 4.84 9.72 -7.01
C GLY A 388 6.33 9.36 -6.90
N THR A 389 6.61 8.21 -6.28
CA THR A 389 7.90 7.50 -6.36
C THR A 389 7.67 6.01 -6.57
N LEU A 390 8.60 5.31 -7.24
CA LEU A 390 8.57 3.84 -7.35
C LEU A 390 9.99 3.33 -7.58
N ALA A 391 10.37 2.26 -6.91
CA ALA A 391 11.67 1.62 -7.11
C ALA A 391 11.54 0.10 -7.23
N ALA A 392 12.36 -0.48 -8.11
CA ALA A 392 12.62 -1.90 -8.19
C ALA A 392 13.96 -2.18 -7.51
N VAL A 393 13.98 -3.11 -6.56
CA VAL A 393 15.12 -3.38 -5.68
C VAL A 393 15.51 -4.85 -5.79
N ASP A 394 16.81 -5.09 -5.93
CA ASP A 394 17.41 -6.41 -5.78
C ASP A 394 17.47 -6.76 -4.29
N SER A 395 16.60 -7.68 -3.88
CA SER A 395 16.45 -8.05 -2.48
C SER A 395 17.71 -8.67 -1.88
N SER A 396 18.55 -9.30 -2.72
CA SER A 396 19.78 -9.95 -2.24
C SER A 396 20.79 -8.94 -1.71
N LEU A 397 20.73 -7.69 -2.20
CA LEU A 397 21.64 -6.62 -1.85
C LEU A 397 21.16 -5.75 -0.68
N ILE A 398 19.92 -5.93 -0.20
CA ILE A 398 19.40 -5.17 0.96
C ILE A 398 20.26 -5.42 2.22
N GLY A 399 20.79 -6.63 2.38
CA GLY A 399 21.70 -6.95 3.50
C GLY A 399 22.96 -6.08 3.52
N ASP A 400 23.47 -5.70 2.35
CA ASP A 400 24.65 -4.85 2.22
C ASP A 400 24.33 -3.40 2.61
N VAL A 401 23.15 -2.90 2.21
CA VAL A 401 22.64 -1.57 2.62
C VAL A 401 22.53 -1.49 4.14
N VAL A 402 21.91 -2.49 4.78
CA VAL A 402 21.76 -2.54 6.24
C VAL A 402 23.10 -2.70 6.95
N SER A 403 24.04 -3.47 6.40
CA SER A 403 25.37 -3.64 6.97
C SER A 403 26.18 -2.34 6.91
N ALA A 404 26.11 -1.58 5.81
CA ALA A 404 26.72 -0.27 5.70
C ALA A 404 26.09 0.73 6.67
N TRP A 405 24.76 0.72 6.80
CA TRP A 405 24.03 1.57 7.74
C TRP A 405 24.43 1.27 9.19
N ARG A 406 24.50 -0.02 9.57
CA ARG A 406 24.99 -0.43 10.88
C ARG A 406 26.39 0.09 11.17
N LYS A 407 27.31 -0.06 10.21
CA LYS A 407 28.70 0.42 10.38
C LYS A 407 28.73 1.92 10.65
N LEU A 408 27.97 2.70 9.89
CA LEU A 408 27.83 4.14 10.12
C LEU A 408 27.39 4.45 11.56
N LEU A 409 26.40 3.72 12.10
CA LEU A 409 25.93 3.90 13.48
C LEU A 409 26.96 3.48 14.54
N GLU A 410 27.67 2.38 14.31
CA GLU A 410 28.73 1.88 15.19
C GLU A 410 29.88 2.89 15.29
N ASP A 411 30.35 3.40 14.15
CA ASP A 411 31.43 4.37 14.08
C ASP A 411 30.97 5.75 14.60
N TRP A 412 29.71 6.12 14.38
CA TRP A 412 29.12 7.34 14.97
C TRP A 412 29.25 7.33 16.49
N LYS A 413 28.87 6.20 17.10
CA LYS A 413 28.98 6.00 18.54
C LYS A 413 30.43 5.92 19.00
N HIS A 414 31.30 5.24 18.25
CA HIS A 414 32.72 5.07 18.59
C HIS A 414 33.46 6.41 18.63
N LEU A 415 33.18 7.29 17.66
CA LEU A 415 33.78 8.63 17.57
C LEU A 415 33.16 9.64 18.55
N GLY A 416 32.08 9.27 19.24
CA GLY A 416 31.41 10.15 20.20
C GLY A 416 30.78 11.39 19.56
N VAL A 417 30.39 11.31 18.29
CA VAL A 417 29.76 12.43 17.58
C VAL A 417 28.39 12.73 18.21
N PRO A 418 28.10 13.98 18.58
CA PRO A 418 26.82 14.33 19.20
C PRO A 418 25.61 13.92 18.35
N ASP A 419 24.68 13.19 18.97
CA ASP A 419 23.44 12.72 18.36
C ASP A 419 22.66 13.84 17.61
N HIS A 420 22.65 15.07 18.12
CA HIS A 420 21.91 16.17 17.48
C HIS A 420 22.35 16.46 16.03
N ILE A 421 23.59 16.12 15.67
CA ILE A 421 24.11 16.30 14.31
C ILE A 421 23.38 15.35 13.33
N ILE A 422 23.21 14.06 13.67
CA ILE A 422 22.47 13.11 12.81
C ILE A 422 20.97 13.47 12.74
N PHE A 423 20.37 13.88 13.85
CA PHE A 423 18.93 14.22 13.88
C PHE A 423 18.60 15.53 13.14
N ARG A 424 19.49 16.54 13.19
CA ARG A 424 19.40 17.73 12.33
C ARG A 424 19.48 17.38 10.85
N ASN A 425 20.32 16.40 10.51
CA ASN A 425 20.39 15.87 9.15
C ASN A 425 19.08 15.19 8.74
N PHE A 426 18.45 14.43 9.65
CA PHE A 426 17.12 13.90 9.39
C PHE A 426 16.14 15.03 9.10
N SER A 427 16.05 16.07 9.94
CA SER A 427 15.06 17.14 9.76
C SER A 427 15.10 17.87 8.41
N ARG A 428 16.28 17.95 7.75
CA ARG A 428 16.48 18.66 6.48
C ARG A 428 16.38 17.78 5.22
N THR A 429 16.07 16.50 5.38
CA THR A 429 16.01 15.54 4.26
C THR A 429 14.58 15.24 3.86
N LYS A 430 14.44 14.72 2.64
CA LYS A 430 13.14 14.45 2.01
C LYS A 430 12.27 13.59 2.92
N SER A 431 11.13 14.13 3.32
CA SER A 431 10.12 13.47 4.14
C SER A 431 8.94 13.05 3.29
N TYR A 432 8.42 11.85 3.55
CA TYR A 432 7.19 11.31 2.96
C TYR A 432 5.99 11.38 3.93
N SER A 433 6.26 11.81 5.16
CA SER A 433 5.30 11.92 6.27
C SER A 433 4.31 13.09 6.11
N SER A 434 4.62 14.05 5.26
CA SER A 434 3.81 15.25 5.00
C SER A 434 3.50 15.33 3.51
N SER A 435 2.32 14.89 3.09
CA SER A 435 1.83 15.20 1.74
C SER A 435 1.38 16.67 1.74
N PRO A 436 1.92 17.54 0.86
CA PRO A 436 1.51 18.95 0.76
C PRO A 436 0.00 19.11 0.52
N ASN A 437 -0.65 18.09 -0.04
CA ASN A 437 -2.05 18.10 -0.42
C ASN A 437 -2.98 17.43 0.61
N MET A 438 -2.44 16.77 1.63
CA MET A 438 -3.21 16.08 2.67
C MET A 438 -2.56 16.24 4.06
N PRO A 439 -2.40 17.48 4.58
CA PRO A 439 -1.76 17.75 5.88
C PRO A 439 -2.51 17.14 7.07
N GLU A 440 -3.76 16.71 6.86
CA GLU A 440 -4.63 16.12 7.90
C GLU A 440 -4.55 14.59 7.96
N MET A 441 -3.97 13.94 6.94
CA MET A 441 -3.59 12.52 6.99
C MET A 441 -2.16 12.39 7.52
N ASP A 442 -1.98 12.83 8.76
CA ASP A 442 -0.81 12.49 9.57
C ASP A 442 -0.94 10.98 9.87
N TYR A 443 -0.50 10.16 8.91
CA TYR A 443 -0.44 8.73 9.14
C TYR A 443 0.49 8.50 10.33
N ASP A 444 0.12 7.57 11.21
CA ASP A 444 0.78 7.15 12.46
C ASP A 444 2.20 6.54 12.25
N TYR A 445 2.83 6.84 11.10
CA TYR A 445 4.11 6.39 10.59
C TYR A 445 5.15 7.53 10.51
N GLY A 446 4.90 8.65 11.20
CA GLY A 446 5.65 9.91 11.09
C GLY A 446 7.17 9.73 11.01
N ALA A 447 7.81 10.58 10.18
CA ALA A 447 9.24 10.64 9.92
C ALA A 447 9.86 9.54 9.03
N LEU A 448 9.13 9.10 8.00
CA LEU A 448 9.72 8.38 6.87
C LEU A 448 10.51 9.35 6.02
N ARG A 449 11.79 9.05 5.79
CA ARG A 449 12.71 9.90 5.06
C ARG A 449 13.53 9.13 4.05
N ASP A 450 13.91 9.79 2.97
CA ASP A 450 14.75 9.20 1.93
C ASP A 450 16.15 8.85 2.46
N LEU A 451 16.54 7.58 2.34
CA LEU A 451 17.82 7.09 2.87
C LEU A 451 19.02 7.70 2.14
N GLY A 452 18.95 7.80 0.80
CA GLY A 452 20.03 8.36 -0.01
C GLY A 452 20.26 9.85 0.27
N HIS A 453 19.19 10.62 0.44
CA HIS A 453 19.23 12.02 0.80
C HIS A 453 19.80 12.19 2.20
N ILE A 454 19.43 11.35 3.17
CA ILE A 454 20.06 11.35 4.51
C ILE A 454 21.57 11.26 4.39
N VAL A 455 22.08 10.24 3.67
CA VAL A 455 23.53 10.02 3.63
C VAL A 455 24.26 11.06 2.78
N LYS A 456 23.64 11.59 1.72
CA LYS A 456 24.15 12.77 1.00
C LYS A 456 24.19 14.02 1.89
N SER A 457 23.22 14.17 2.80
CA SER A 457 23.19 15.27 3.77
C SER A 457 24.35 15.16 4.75
N LEU A 458 24.63 13.96 5.26
CA LEU A 458 25.74 13.70 6.18
C LEU A 458 27.11 13.96 5.53
N GLN A 459 27.28 13.55 4.26
CA GLN A 459 28.52 13.82 3.51
C GLN A 459 28.82 15.31 3.35
N LYS A 460 27.79 16.15 3.23
CA LYS A 460 27.92 17.61 3.04
C LYS A 460 28.05 18.39 4.35
N ASP A 461 27.80 17.75 5.49
CA ASP A 461 27.76 18.43 6.77
C ASP A 461 29.19 18.70 7.32
N PRO A 462 29.54 19.95 7.62
CA PRO A 462 30.86 20.27 8.17
C PRO A 462 31.08 19.73 9.59
N ASP A 463 30.01 19.45 10.33
CA ASP A 463 30.08 18.92 11.70
C ASP A 463 30.21 17.39 11.73
N VAL A 464 30.10 16.72 10.56
CA VAL A 464 30.28 15.27 10.43
C VAL A 464 31.76 14.97 10.11
N PRO A 465 32.47 14.17 10.93
CA PRO A 465 33.85 13.78 10.67
C PRO A 465 34.02 12.98 9.37
N GLU A 466 35.18 13.13 8.71
CA GLU A 466 35.51 12.45 7.46
C GLU A 466 35.31 10.91 7.47
N PRO A 467 35.64 10.16 8.54
CA PRO A 467 35.32 8.73 8.59
C PRO A 467 33.82 8.43 8.45
N LEU A 468 32.95 9.25 9.04
CA LEU A 468 31.50 9.08 8.94
C LEU A 468 30.95 9.52 7.58
N LYS A 469 31.59 10.49 6.92
CA LYS A 469 31.27 10.82 5.52
C LYS A 469 31.60 9.65 4.59
N ALA A 470 32.72 8.97 4.82
CA ALA A 470 33.09 7.77 4.07
C ALA A 470 32.09 6.62 4.31
N ASP A 471 31.61 6.44 5.55
CA ASP A 471 30.56 5.47 5.85
C ASP A 471 29.22 5.83 5.21
N ALA A 472 28.84 7.11 5.22
CA ALA A 472 27.65 7.60 4.52
C ALA A 472 27.76 7.35 3.01
N GLN A 473 28.93 7.54 2.40
CA GLN A 473 29.20 7.20 1.01
C GLN A 473 29.09 5.68 0.74
N ALA A 474 29.50 4.85 1.70
CA ALA A 474 29.37 3.39 1.60
C ALA A 474 27.89 2.96 1.61
N VAL A 475 27.04 3.59 2.44
CA VAL A 475 25.58 3.38 2.41
C VAL A 475 25.00 3.79 1.06
N GLU A 476 25.35 4.97 0.55
CA GLU A 476 24.89 5.44 -0.77
C GLU A 476 25.28 4.46 -1.88
N THR A 477 26.53 3.96 -1.85
CA THR A 477 27.03 3.00 -2.83
C THR A 477 26.27 1.67 -2.76
N ALA A 478 26.00 1.18 -1.55
CA ALA A 478 25.22 -0.04 -1.36
C ALA A 478 23.78 0.14 -1.84
N LEU A 479 23.14 1.27 -1.53
CA LEU A 479 21.80 1.62 -1.98
C LEU A 479 21.72 1.66 -3.51
N ALA A 480 22.63 2.38 -4.17
CA ALA A 480 22.68 2.50 -5.62
C ALA A 480 22.88 1.14 -6.33
N LYS A 481 23.57 0.19 -5.68
CA LYS A 481 23.70 -1.18 -6.20
C LYS A 481 22.41 -1.99 -6.01
N ALA A 482 21.73 -1.82 -4.89
CA ALA A 482 20.49 -2.53 -4.59
C ALA A 482 19.31 -2.06 -5.46
N VAL A 483 19.23 -0.76 -5.79
CA VAL A 483 18.17 -0.20 -6.63
C VAL A 483 18.44 -0.53 -8.10
N ILE A 484 17.59 -1.36 -8.70
CA ILE A 484 17.64 -1.75 -10.11
C ILE A 484 17.21 -0.59 -11.01
N ALA A 485 16.16 0.11 -10.60
CA ALA A 485 15.60 1.30 -11.23
C ALA A 485 14.74 2.03 -10.20
N GLU A 486 14.68 3.36 -10.29
CA GLU A 486 13.74 4.17 -9.53
C GLU A 486 13.18 5.31 -10.40
N GLN A 487 12.05 5.86 -9.98
CA GLN A 487 11.48 7.08 -10.53
C GLN A 487 10.86 7.90 -9.40
N HIS A 488 10.87 9.22 -9.56
CA HIS A 488 10.34 10.18 -8.60
C HIS A 488 9.68 11.37 -9.31
N THR A 489 8.85 11.09 -10.30
CA THR A 489 8.19 12.12 -11.13
C THR A 489 7.06 12.87 -10.41
N GLY A 490 6.67 12.42 -9.20
CA GLY A 490 5.69 13.09 -8.36
C GLY A 490 6.14 14.47 -7.89
N ILE A 491 5.18 15.34 -7.56
CA ILE A 491 5.48 16.72 -7.14
C ILE A 491 6.29 16.72 -5.84
N GLY A 492 7.45 17.37 -5.85
CA GLY A 492 8.30 17.55 -4.68
C GLY A 492 9.14 16.32 -4.34
N MET A 493 9.33 15.37 -5.26
CA MET A 493 10.04 14.11 -5.02
C MET A 493 11.50 14.10 -5.50
N GLU A 494 12.07 15.25 -5.87
CA GLU A 494 13.35 15.41 -6.59
C GLU A 494 14.57 14.79 -5.86
N ASP A 495 14.50 14.61 -4.54
CA ASP A 495 15.56 14.02 -3.73
C ASP A 495 15.32 12.55 -3.34
N SER A 496 14.36 11.88 -3.97
CA SER A 496 14.07 10.46 -3.68
C SER A 496 15.09 9.55 -4.37
N THR A 497 15.43 8.44 -3.73
CA THR A 497 16.50 7.52 -4.15
C THR A 497 16.08 6.06 -4.12
N GLY A 498 14.80 5.79 -3.85
CA GLY A 498 14.17 4.50 -4.01
C GLY A 498 13.97 3.69 -2.73
N LEU A 499 14.59 4.08 -1.60
CA LEU A 499 14.29 3.53 -0.29
C LEU A 499 14.20 4.60 0.80
N SER A 500 13.08 4.59 1.51
CA SER A 500 12.91 5.32 2.75
C SER A 500 13.45 4.55 3.96
N ILE A 501 13.70 5.27 5.05
CA ILE A 501 13.97 4.74 6.39
C ILE A 501 13.17 5.55 7.41
N TRP A 502 12.76 4.93 8.51
CA TRP A 502 12.17 5.63 9.64
C TRP A 502 13.26 6.37 10.43
N ALA A 503 13.30 7.69 10.23
CA ALA A 503 14.31 8.59 10.76
C ALA A 503 13.63 9.76 11.50
N PRO A 504 13.08 9.51 12.70
CA PRO A 504 12.45 10.53 13.52
C PRO A 504 13.45 11.63 13.90
N SER A 505 13.01 12.88 13.83
CA SER A 505 13.83 14.05 14.16
C SER A 505 13.41 14.75 15.46
N ASN A 506 12.44 14.20 16.19
CA ASN A 506 11.96 14.72 17.48
C ASN A 506 11.83 13.58 18.51
N ALA A 507 11.85 13.94 19.80
CA ALA A 507 11.81 12.98 20.91
C ALA A 507 10.44 12.26 21.05
N VAL A 508 9.37 12.89 20.55
CA VAL A 508 8.00 12.37 20.61
C VAL A 508 7.88 11.12 19.74
N ASP A 509 8.20 11.22 18.45
CA ASP A 509 8.09 10.13 17.49
C ASP A 509 8.95 8.94 17.94
N MET A 510 10.18 9.22 18.39
CA MET A 510 11.07 8.20 18.95
C MET A 510 10.41 7.47 20.13
N THR A 511 9.80 8.22 21.07
CA THR A 511 9.25 7.60 22.28
C THR A 511 7.95 6.86 22.02
N MET A 512 7.13 7.36 21.09
CA MET A 512 5.84 6.76 20.75
C MET A 512 5.99 5.50 19.90
N HIS A 513 6.88 5.51 18.92
CA HIS A 513 6.89 4.49 17.87
C HIS A 513 8.06 3.51 17.94
N ALA A 514 9.20 3.84 18.58
CA ALA A 514 10.40 2.99 18.50
C ALA A 514 10.18 1.54 18.99
N ARG A 515 9.36 1.37 20.03
CA ARG A 515 9.02 0.03 20.53
C ARG A 515 8.17 -0.76 19.56
N ASP A 516 7.18 -0.11 18.95
CA ASP A 516 6.31 -0.79 17.99
C ASP A 516 7.05 -1.10 16.69
N HIS A 517 7.89 -0.17 16.24
CA HIS A 517 8.84 -0.36 15.15
C HIS A 517 9.68 -1.63 15.34
N SER A 518 10.35 -1.74 16.49
CA SER A 518 11.20 -2.90 16.82
C SER A 518 10.45 -4.22 16.86
N ARG A 519 9.20 -4.20 17.31
CA ARG A 519 8.33 -5.39 17.35
C ARG A 519 7.91 -5.83 15.95
N LYS A 520 7.69 -4.90 15.03
CA LYS A 520 7.17 -5.16 13.68
C LYS A 520 8.28 -5.46 12.66
N ALA A 521 9.45 -4.84 12.80
CA ALA A 521 10.64 -5.07 12.00
C ALA A 521 11.83 -5.60 12.85
N PRO A 522 11.67 -6.76 13.52
CA PRO A 522 12.63 -7.25 14.51
C PRO A 522 14.00 -7.61 13.92
N LEU A 523 14.09 -7.99 12.64
CA LEU A 523 15.37 -8.32 12.01
C LEU A 523 16.23 -7.07 11.83
N PHE A 524 15.61 -5.95 11.45
CA PHE A 524 16.32 -4.68 11.33
C PHE A 524 16.84 -4.22 12.69
N GLU A 525 16.02 -4.32 13.73
CA GLU A 525 16.45 -3.99 15.09
C GLU A 525 17.59 -4.89 15.56
N LYS A 526 17.45 -6.20 15.37
CA LYS A 526 18.49 -7.17 15.75
C LYS A 526 19.82 -6.86 15.09
N ASP A 527 19.80 -6.49 13.81
CA ASP A 527 21.02 -6.32 13.03
C ASP A 527 21.65 -4.94 13.26
N THR A 528 20.89 -3.90 13.59
CA THR A 528 21.39 -2.51 13.65
C THR A 528 21.38 -1.89 15.05
N GLY A 529 20.56 -2.38 15.97
CA GLY A 529 20.30 -1.75 17.27
C GLY A 529 19.62 -0.38 17.18
N TRP A 530 18.82 -0.15 16.12
CA TRP A 530 18.24 1.16 15.81
C TRP A 530 17.39 1.75 16.94
N GLU A 531 16.57 0.95 17.61
CA GLU A 531 15.75 1.36 18.74
C GLU A 531 16.61 1.84 19.91
N ALA A 532 17.70 1.14 20.20
CA ALA A 532 18.61 1.52 21.26
C ALA A 532 19.27 2.87 20.95
N CYS A 533 19.64 3.11 19.69
CA CYS A 533 20.14 4.39 19.21
C CYS A 533 19.09 5.50 19.43
N LEU A 534 17.85 5.30 18.96
CA LEU A 534 16.76 6.27 19.10
C LEU A 534 16.35 6.53 20.55
N LYS A 535 16.32 5.51 21.43
CA LYS A 535 16.04 5.69 22.86
C LYS A 535 17.15 6.42 23.60
N GLY A 536 18.41 6.20 23.21
CA GLY A 536 19.56 6.92 23.76
C GLY A 536 19.46 8.41 23.43
N ALA A 537 19.16 8.69 22.17
CA ALA A 537 18.91 10.03 21.64
C ALA A 537 17.73 10.73 22.32
N SER A 538 16.55 10.10 22.37
CA SER A 538 15.33 10.74 22.91
C SER A 538 15.48 11.19 24.36
N ARG A 539 16.26 10.47 25.19
CA ARG A 539 16.56 10.89 26.56
C ARG A 539 17.38 12.17 26.65
N LYS A 540 18.20 12.45 25.63
CA LYS A 540 19.02 13.67 25.55
C LYS A 540 18.21 14.85 24.99
N PHE A 541 17.27 14.59 24.07
CA PHE A 541 16.40 15.62 23.48
C PHE A 541 15.22 16.02 24.36
N ALA A 542 14.66 15.10 25.15
CA ALA A 542 13.44 15.38 25.88
C ALA A 542 13.63 16.38 27.04
N SER A 543 12.93 17.51 26.97
CA SER A 543 12.76 18.44 28.08
C SER A 543 12.13 17.74 29.31
N LYS A 544 12.19 18.35 30.49
CA LYS A 544 11.58 17.77 31.70
C LYS A 544 10.06 17.63 31.52
N GLU A 545 9.47 18.59 30.83
CA GLU A 545 8.05 18.71 30.50
C GLU A 545 7.63 17.62 29.52
N ILE A 546 8.46 17.33 28.51
CA ILE A 546 8.20 16.26 27.54
C ILE A 546 8.40 14.89 28.15
N ARG A 547 9.39 14.72 29.03
CA ARG A 547 9.51 13.48 29.83
C ARG A 547 8.26 13.26 30.67
N ALA A 548 7.72 14.30 31.30
CA ALA A 548 6.47 14.21 32.05
C ALA A 548 5.28 13.86 31.13
N TYR A 549 5.16 14.52 29.97
CA TYR A 549 4.13 14.25 28.96
C TYR A 549 4.17 12.79 28.48
N LEU A 550 5.34 12.31 28.08
CA LEU A 550 5.53 10.96 27.54
C LEU A 550 5.24 9.88 28.59
N GLU A 551 5.62 10.10 29.86
CA GLU A 551 5.26 9.17 30.94
C GLU A 551 3.75 9.14 31.18
N ILE A 552 3.06 10.29 31.08
CA ILE A 552 1.59 10.33 31.18
C ILE A 552 0.93 9.62 30.00
N VAL A 553 1.43 9.79 28.76
CA VAL A 553 0.93 9.08 27.58
C VAL A 553 1.10 7.56 27.73
N LYS A 554 2.26 7.09 28.20
CA LYS A 554 2.48 5.66 28.48
C LYS A 554 1.55 5.13 29.57
N LEU A 555 1.33 5.90 30.64
CA LEU A 555 0.39 5.54 31.71
C LEU A 555 -1.04 5.46 31.18
N MET A 556 -1.45 6.38 30.29
CA MET A 556 -2.76 6.33 29.64
C MET A 556 -2.91 5.10 28.77
N ALA A 557 -1.95 4.82 27.88
CA ALA A 557 -2.00 3.64 27.02
C ALA A 557 -2.13 2.34 27.83
N ARG A 558 -1.40 2.25 28.95
CA ARG A 558 -1.50 1.11 29.87
C ARG A 558 -2.87 1.06 30.57
N ALA A 559 -3.37 2.19 31.07
CA ALA A 559 -4.67 2.26 31.73
C ALA A 559 -5.82 1.88 30.78
N GLU A 560 -5.78 2.34 29.52
CA GLU A 560 -6.77 1.98 28.51
C GLU A 560 -6.76 0.49 28.17
N GLN A 561 -5.59 -0.12 28.12
CA GLN A 561 -5.47 -1.57 27.96
C GLN A 561 -6.07 -2.31 29.16
N GLU A 562 -5.69 -1.93 30.39
CA GLU A 562 -6.22 -2.53 31.61
C GLU A 562 -7.75 -2.39 31.71
N ILE A 563 -8.32 -1.24 31.30
CA ILE A 563 -9.78 -1.02 31.22
C ILE A 563 -10.47 -1.95 30.24
N ARG A 564 -9.87 -2.17 29.05
CA ARG A 564 -10.44 -3.06 28.03
C ARG A 564 -10.50 -4.51 28.49
N GLU A 565 -9.56 -4.93 29.33
CA GLU A 565 -9.51 -6.29 29.88
C GLU A 565 -10.54 -6.51 31.01
N LEU A 566 -11.15 -5.44 31.55
CA LEU A 566 -12.18 -5.53 32.58
C LEU A 566 -13.59 -5.79 31.99
N PRO A 567 -14.42 -6.63 32.64
CA PRO A 567 -15.83 -6.79 32.29
C PRO A 567 -16.58 -5.45 32.29
N GLU A 568 -17.55 -5.28 31.39
CA GLU A 568 -18.29 -4.01 31.20
C GLU A 568 -18.91 -3.46 32.49
N ASN A 569 -19.40 -4.34 33.38
CA ASN A 569 -20.06 -3.94 34.63
C ASN A 569 -19.11 -3.92 35.84
N SER A 570 -17.79 -3.97 35.64
CA SER A 570 -16.83 -4.00 36.75
C SER A 570 -16.72 -2.63 37.45
N PRO A 571 -16.86 -2.56 38.78
CA PRO A 571 -16.66 -1.31 39.55
C PRO A 571 -15.26 -0.72 39.37
N LYS A 572 -14.26 -1.58 39.12
CA LYS A 572 -12.88 -1.16 38.83
C LYS A 572 -12.79 -0.41 37.50
N ARG A 573 -13.64 -0.73 36.54
CA ARG A 573 -13.65 -0.11 35.21
C ARG A 573 -14.04 1.37 35.30
N ALA A 574 -15.09 1.70 36.05
CA ALA A 574 -15.51 3.08 36.30
C ALA A 574 -14.43 3.90 37.04
N LEU A 575 -13.74 3.29 38.03
CA LEU A 575 -12.63 3.94 38.73
C LEU A 575 -11.46 4.23 37.76
N SER A 576 -11.11 3.26 36.92
CA SER A 576 -10.05 3.39 35.93
C SER A 576 -10.39 4.40 34.82
N GLU A 577 -11.66 4.49 34.38
CA GLU A 577 -12.12 5.54 33.46
C GLU A 577 -11.96 6.95 34.08
N SER A 578 -12.24 7.11 35.38
CA SER A 578 -11.98 8.37 36.09
C SER A 578 -10.47 8.69 36.18
N GLN A 579 -9.61 7.68 36.40
CA GLN A 579 -8.16 7.85 36.37
C GLN A 579 -7.67 8.27 34.97
N LEU A 580 -8.25 7.69 33.92
CA LEU A 580 -7.97 8.03 32.53
C LEU A 580 -8.34 9.49 32.23
N GLU A 581 -9.49 9.98 32.70
CA GLU A 581 -9.87 11.39 32.54
C GLU A 581 -8.93 12.36 33.25
N LYS A 582 -8.39 11.98 34.43
CA LYS A 582 -7.36 12.77 35.12
C LYS A 582 -6.05 12.83 34.33
N LEU A 583 -5.63 11.71 33.75
CA LEU A 583 -4.45 11.68 32.89
C LEU A 583 -4.67 12.53 31.63
N LYS A 584 -5.83 12.44 30.98
CA LYS A 584 -6.20 13.28 29.82
C LYS A 584 -6.22 14.77 30.16
N ALA A 585 -6.66 15.16 31.36
CA ALA A 585 -6.58 16.54 31.83
C ALA A 585 -5.11 16.99 31.99
N LYS A 586 -4.25 16.13 32.56
CA LYS A 586 -2.81 16.41 32.69
C LYS A 586 -2.09 16.50 31.35
N ILE A 587 -2.49 15.70 30.37
CA ILE A 587 -2.01 15.82 28.99
C ILE A 587 -2.39 17.19 28.41
N ARG A 588 -3.63 17.64 28.61
CA ARG A 588 -4.09 18.95 28.14
C ARG A 588 -3.26 20.10 28.71
N GLU A 589 -2.83 20.00 29.97
CA GLU A 589 -1.93 20.98 30.60
C GLU A 589 -0.51 20.99 29.99
N LEU A 590 -0.05 19.88 29.40
CA LEU A 590 1.30 19.73 28.87
C LEU A 590 1.37 19.94 27.34
N GLN A 591 0.23 20.15 26.67
CA GLN A 591 0.12 20.28 25.22
C GLN A 591 0.85 21.51 24.64
N ASP A 592 1.05 22.57 25.42
CA ASP A 592 1.78 23.76 24.94
C ASP A 592 3.29 23.50 24.82
N ALA A 593 3.85 22.57 25.60
CA ALA A 593 5.25 22.15 25.48
C ALA A 593 5.49 21.19 24.31
N PHE A 594 4.43 20.58 23.76
CA PHE A 594 4.47 19.59 22.69
C PHE A 594 4.72 20.21 21.31
N GLU A 595 4.19 21.41 21.05
CA GLU A 595 4.39 22.14 19.79
C GLU A 595 5.81 22.76 19.68
N LEU A 596 6.49 22.99 20.81
CA LEU A 596 7.85 23.56 20.85
C LEU A 596 8.96 22.59 20.41
N ASP A 597 8.81 21.27 20.65
CA ASP A 597 9.83 20.24 20.34
C ASP A 597 9.50 19.40 19.09
N LYS A 598 8.37 19.67 18.43
CA LYS A 598 8.16 19.31 17.02
C LYS A 598 9.06 20.12 16.08
N SER A 599 9.56 21.26 16.55
CA SER A 599 10.52 22.08 15.82
C SER A 599 11.89 21.38 15.86
N PRO A 600 12.66 21.39 14.75
CA PRO A 600 14.02 20.85 14.75
C PRO A 600 14.85 21.46 15.88
N PRO A 601 15.72 20.70 16.56
CA PRO A 601 16.66 21.30 17.50
C PRO A 601 17.50 22.36 16.76
N ALA A 602 17.60 23.55 17.36
CA ALA A 602 18.33 24.69 16.81
C ALA A 602 19.83 24.40 16.59
#